data_AF-A0A0F3IND8-F1
#
_entry.id   AF-A0A0F3IND8-F1
#
_cell.length_a   1.000
_cell.length_b   1.000
_cell.length_c   1.000
_cell.angle_alpha   90.00
_cell.angle_beta   90.00
_cell.angle_gamma   90.00
#
_symmetry.space_group_name_H-M   'P 1'
#
loop_
_entity.id
_entity.type
_entity.pdbx_description
1 polymer ?
#
loop_
_entity_poly.entity_id
_entity_poly.type
_entity_poly.pdbx_seq_one_letter_code
_entity_poly.pdbx_strand_id
1 'polypeptide(L)'
;MAVDVQRTLDFGNIRKIINLPNPTSAQDAATKAYVDSAVEGLAWKDSCRVKTQGNINLSSPGATIDGITLSSNDRVLVSEQTTASQNGIYIWNGASVAMTRSLDCSTADELEQAVVTIEEGTNAGTTYRQTVVNATLDTTSLAWTVFGTSAGAASESSSGIAEIATQSETDAGTDDARMLTPLKLASSIFASKKFNQTIGDGSATSYTVTHNLNSRDVTVDVYRNSGNYDTVLVEVQRTSVNSVTIVFDSAPSSNAYRVLVRA
;
A
#
# COMPACT_ATOMS: atom_id res chain seq x y z
N MET A 1 18.82 -52.43 -31.63
CA MET A 1 18.89 -51.02 -31.22
C MET A 1 17.50 -50.66 -30.71
N ALA A 2 17.30 -50.53 -29.40
CA ALA A 2 15.97 -50.28 -28.83
C ALA A 2 15.52 -48.86 -29.19
N VAL A 3 14.31 -48.74 -29.74
CA VAL A 3 13.71 -47.49 -30.24
C VAL A 3 12.82 -46.88 -29.16
N ASP A 4 12.96 -45.56 -29.01
CA ASP A 4 12.27 -44.59 -28.16
C ASP A 4 10.80 -44.97 -27.86
N VAL A 5 10.52 -45.38 -26.61
CA VAL A 5 9.16 -45.74 -26.19
C VAL A 5 8.44 -44.47 -25.74
N GLN A 6 7.84 -43.80 -26.74
CA GLN A 6 6.74 -42.83 -26.59
C GLN A 6 7.09 -41.49 -25.92
N ARG A 7 7.33 -40.48 -26.75
CA ARG A 7 7.36 -39.05 -26.34
C ARG A 7 6.02 -38.51 -25.83
N THR A 8 4.92 -39.27 -25.99
CA THR A 8 3.57 -38.87 -25.58
C THR A 8 2.70 -40.10 -25.30
N LEU A 9 2.00 -40.10 -24.17
CA LEU A 9 1.04 -41.14 -23.78
C LEU A 9 -0.39 -40.59 -23.96
N ASP A 10 -1.16 -41.21 -24.85
CA ASP A 10 -2.58 -40.92 -25.06
C ASP A 10 -3.46 -41.96 -24.35
N PHE A 11 -4.36 -41.50 -23.48
CA PHE A 11 -5.28 -42.32 -22.69
C PHE A 11 -6.66 -42.49 -23.35
N GLY A 12 -6.86 -41.92 -24.55
CA GLY A 12 -8.02 -42.14 -25.40
C GLY A 12 -9.36 -41.77 -24.76
N ASN A 13 -9.36 -40.94 -23.72
CA ASN A 13 -10.52 -40.57 -22.90
C ASN A 13 -11.23 -41.71 -22.14
N ILE A 14 -10.67 -42.93 -22.13
CA ILE A 14 -11.30 -44.10 -21.47
C ILE A 14 -10.38 -44.75 -20.43
N ARG A 15 -9.06 -44.54 -20.54
CA ARG A 15 -8.05 -45.15 -19.68
C ARG A 15 -7.72 -44.21 -18.52
N LYS A 16 -7.58 -44.76 -17.31
CA LYS A 16 -7.26 -44.01 -16.09
C LYS A 16 -5.86 -44.38 -15.60
N ILE A 17 -5.17 -43.41 -15.01
CA ILE A 17 -3.94 -43.66 -14.24
C ILE A 17 -4.38 -44.00 -12.80
N ILE A 18 -4.04 -45.19 -12.32
CA ILE A 18 -4.34 -45.66 -10.94
C ILE A 18 -3.07 -45.64 -10.09
N ASN A 19 -3.20 -45.40 -8.78
CA ASN A 19 -2.10 -45.35 -7.81
C ASN A 19 -0.99 -44.33 -8.15
N LEU A 20 -1.34 -43.19 -8.77
CA LEU A 20 -0.38 -42.10 -8.99
C LEU A 20 0.02 -41.48 -7.63
N PRO A 21 1.32 -41.48 -7.26
CA PRO A 21 1.78 -40.84 -6.03
C PRO A 21 1.65 -39.32 -6.10
N ASN A 22 1.70 -38.65 -4.94
CA ASN A 22 1.71 -37.19 -4.90
C ASN A 22 2.97 -36.62 -5.59
N PRO A 23 2.84 -35.51 -6.35
CA PRO A 23 3.95 -34.89 -7.04
C PRO A 23 4.97 -34.31 -6.04
N THR A 24 6.25 -34.36 -6.40
CA THR A 24 7.38 -33.84 -5.60
C THR A 24 8.27 -32.90 -6.39
N SER A 25 8.34 -33.05 -7.72
CA SER A 25 9.01 -32.15 -8.65
C SER A 25 8.02 -31.24 -9.36
N ALA A 26 8.49 -30.08 -9.83
CA ALA A 26 7.69 -29.09 -10.52
C ALA A 26 7.15 -29.54 -11.91
N GLN A 27 7.62 -30.67 -12.44
CA GLN A 27 7.14 -31.23 -13.71
C GLN A 27 6.28 -32.50 -13.53
N ASP A 28 6.00 -32.91 -12.29
CA ASP A 28 5.21 -34.11 -12.02
C ASP A 28 3.72 -33.88 -12.35
N ALA A 29 3.05 -34.92 -12.83
CA ALA A 29 1.59 -34.93 -12.94
C ALA A 29 0.95 -34.98 -11.53
N ALA A 30 -0.10 -34.20 -11.31
CA ALA A 30 -0.81 -34.14 -10.03
C ALA A 30 -2.10 -34.96 -10.05
N THR A 31 -2.43 -35.63 -8.94
CA THR A 31 -3.76 -36.23 -8.75
C THR A 31 -4.79 -35.13 -8.49
N LYS A 32 -6.06 -35.35 -8.87
CA LYS A 32 -7.15 -34.42 -8.52
C LYS A 32 -7.19 -34.20 -6.99
N ALA A 33 -7.03 -35.27 -6.20
CA ALA A 33 -6.96 -35.16 -4.75
C ALA A 33 -5.80 -34.28 -4.27
N TYR A 34 -4.60 -34.35 -4.88
CA TYR A 34 -3.50 -33.46 -4.53
C TYR A 34 -3.80 -31.99 -4.90
N VAL A 35 -4.40 -31.75 -6.07
CA VAL A 35 -4.82 -30.39 -6.47
C VAL A 35 -5.93 -29.87 -5.55
N ASP A 36 -6.94 -30.70 -5.27
CA ASP A 36 -8.02 -30.38 -4.36
C ASP A 36 -7.48 -30.12 -2.95
N SER A 37 -6.53 -30.92 -2.45
CA SER A 37 -5.88 -30.72 -1.14
C SER A 37 -4.92 -29.53 -1.09
N ALA A 38 -4.26 -29.20 -2.19
CA ALA A 38 -3.50 -27.96 -2.32
C ALA A 38 -4.44 -26.73 -2.36
N VAL A 39 -5.70 -26.93 -2.75
CA VAL A 39 -6.79 -25.95 -2.73
C VAL A 39 -7.68 -26.13 -1.48
N GLU A 40 -7.46 -27.16 -0.64
CA GLU A 40 -8.32 -27.47 0.50
C GLU A 40 -8.20 -26.34 1.52
N GLY A 41 -9.36 -25.78 1.86
CA GLY A 41 -9.49 -24.60 2.70
C GLY A 41 -9.91 -23.34 1.95
N LEU A 42 -10.20 -23.39 0.64
CA LEU A 42 -10.81 -22.30 -0.13
C LEU A 42 -11.96 -22.80 -1.00
N ALA A 43 -13.18 -22.37 -0.68
CA ALA A 43 -14.38 -22.69 -1.45
C ALA A 43 -14.73 -21.52 -2.39
N TRP A 44 -14.13 -21.49 -3.58
CA TRP A 44 -14.41 -20.46 -4.59
C TRP A 44 -15.88 -20.47 -5.02
N LYS A 45 -16.49 -19.29 -5.02
CA LYS A 45 -17.85 -19.00 -5.47
C LYS A 45 -17.80 -18.22 -6.78
N ASP A 46 -18.91 -18.21 -7.51
CA ASP A 46 -19.04 -17.27 -8.62
C ASP A 46 -18.91 -15.84 -8.11
N SER A 47 -18.37 -14.97 -8.96
CA SER A 47 -18.16 -13.57 -8.66
C SER A 47 -19.46 -12.87 -8.24
N CYS A 48 -19.31 -11.89 -7.37
CA CYS A 48 -20.37 -10.93 -7.09
C CYS A 48 -20.16 -9.70 -7.95
N ARG A 49 -21.24 -9.20 -8.53
CA ARG A 49 -21.21 -7.98 -9.32
C ARG A 49 -20.78 -6.79 -8.46
N VAL A 50 -21.28 -6.70 -7.22
CA VAL A 50 -20.97 -5.60 -6.29
C VAL A 50 -20.94 -6.05 -4.83
N LYS A 51 -20.27 -5.29 -3.97
CA LYS A 51 -20.26 -5.45 -2.50
C LYS A 51 -21.02 -4.30 -1.84
N THR A 52 -21.69 -4.57 -0.72
CA THR A 52 -22.29 -3.52 0.11
C THR A 52 -21.24 -2.69 0.85
N GLN A 53 -21.41 -1.36 0.88
CA GLN A 53 -20.53 -0.42 1.62
C GLN A 53 -21.04 -0.07 3.03
N GLY A 54 -22.18 -0.61 3.42
CA GLY A 54 -22.81 -0.38 4.71
C GLY A 54 -24.07 -1.23 4.85
N ASN A 55 -24.78 -1.04 5.96
CA ASN A 55 -26.02 -1.75 6.23
C ASN A 55 -27.09 -1.40 5.18
N ILE A 56 -27.75 -2.42 4.62
CA ILE A 56 -28.84 -2.28 3.65
C ILE A 56 -30.10 -3.02 4.12
N ASN A 57 -31.27 -2.61 3.64
CA ASN A 57 -32.52 -3.36 3.88
C ASN A 57 -32.62 -4.55 2.91
N LEU A 58 -32.37 -5.77 3.38
CA LEU A 58 -32.43 -6.98 2.54
C LEU A 58 -33.83 -7.28 1.98
N SER A 59 -34.90 -6.77 2.60
CA SER A 59 -36.26 -6.94 2.09
C SER A 59 -36.64 -5.94 1.00
N SER A 60 -35.88 -4.84 0.87
CA SER A 60 -36.08 -3.79 -0.12
C SER A 60 -34.76 -3.05 -0.37
N PRO A 61 -33.81 -3.67 -1.10
CA PRO A 61 -32.42 -3.21 -1.21
C PRO A 61 -32.24 -1.93 -2.04
N GLY A 62 -33.26 -1.49 -2.77
CA GLY A 62 -33.16 -0.38 -3.72
C GLY A 62 -32.63 -0.81 -5.09
N ALA A 63 -32.70 0.11 -6.05
CA ALA A 63 -32.29 -0.14 -7.44
C ALA A 63 -30.77 -0.12 -7.64
N THR A 64 -30.03 0.46 -6.69
CA THR A 64 -28.59 0.59 -6.75
C THR A 64 -27.92 0.11 -5.47
N ILE A 65 -26.74 -0.49 -5.61
CA ILE A 65 -25.82 -0.79 -4.50
C ILE A 65 -24.45 -0.26 -4.92
N ASP A 66 -23.82 0.55 -4.06
CA ASP A 66 -22.53 1.21 -4.34
C ASP A 66 -22.50 1.98 -5.67
N GLY A 67 -23.62 2.64 -6.01
CA GLY A 67 -23.77 3.37 -7.27
C GLY A 67 -24.02 2.50 -8.52
N ILE A 68 -23.93 1.17 -8.41
CA ILE A 68 -24.20 0.24 -9.50
C ILE A 68 -25.69 -0.07 -9.59
N THR A 69 -26.29 0.11 -10.77
CA THR A 69 -27.69 -0.26 -11.03
C THR A 69 -27.81 -1.76 -11.23
N LEU A 70 -28.62 -2.39 -10.38
CA LEU A 70 -28.78 -3.84 -10.35
C LEU A 70 -29.91 -4.32 -11.25
N SER A 71 -29.71 -5.51 -11.81
CA SER A 71 -30.69 -6.29 -12.54
C SER A 71 -31.05 -7.54 -11.75
N SER A 72 -32.22 -8.11 -12.04
CA SER A 72 -32.63 -9.37 -11.43
C SER A 72 -31.56 -10.43 -11.69
N ASN A 73 -31.25 -11.22 -10.66
CA ASN A 73 -30.22 -12.25 -10.63
C ASN A 73 -28.78 -11.77 -10.41
N ASP A 74 -28.54 -10.46 -10.25
CA ASP A 74 -27.20 -9.98 -9.90
C ASP A 74 -26.78 -10.48 -8.52
N ARG A 75 -25.54 -11.02 -8.44
CA ARG A 75 -24.93 -11.47 -7.19
C ARG A 75 -24.32 -10.30 -6.44
N VAL A 76 -24.60 -10.22 -5.15
CA VAL A 76 -24.14 -9.15 -4.26
C VAL A 76 -23.50 -9.75 -3.03
N LEU A 77 -22.28 -9.32 -2.71
CA LEU A 77 -21.67 -9.62 -1.42
C LEU A 77 -22.19 -8.66 -0.36
N VAL A 78 -23.04 -9.16 0.54
CA VAL A 78 -23.54 -8.44 1.71
C VAL A 78 -22.61 -8.73 2.88
N SER A 79 -21.88 -7.72 3.34
CA SER A 79 -20.81 -7.89 4.34
C SER A 79 -20.86 -6.90 5.50
N GLU A 80 -21.75 -5.91 5.44
CA GLU A 80 -21.79 -4.78 6.37
C GLU A 80 -23.16 -4.66 7.08
N GLN A 81 -23.89 -5.76 7.27
CA GLN A 81 -25.16 -5.75 8.02
C GLN A 81 -24.93 -5.45 9.49
N THR A 82 -25.84 -4.68 10.11
CA THR A 82 -25.86 -4.49 11.56
C THR A 82 -26.04 -5.82 12.29
N THR A 83 -26.88 -6.71 11.74
CA THR A 83 -26.97 -8.10 12.19
C THR A 83 -26.03 -8.95 11.34
N ALA A 84 -24.79 -9.10 11.78
CA ALA A 84 -23.74 -9.77 10.99
C ALA A 84 -24.04 -11.24 10.64
N SER A 85 -24.99 -11.92 11.29
CA SER A 85 -25.42 -13.26 10.87
C SER A 85 -26.17 -13.26 9.53
N GLN A 86 -26.63 -12.09 9.08
CA GLN A 86 -27.25 -11.87 7.77
C GLN A 86 -26.23 -11.57 6.67
N ASN A 87 -24.94 -11.43 6.97
CA ASN A 87 -23.91 -11.31 5.94
C ASN A 87 -23.83 -12.59 5.09
N GLY A 88 -23.40 -12.47 3.84
CA GLY A 88 -23.34 -13.58 2.88
C GLY A 88 -23.46 -13.09 1.45
N ILE A 89 -23.55 -14.03 0.51
CA ILE A 89 -23.77 -13.73 -0.91
C ILE A 89 -25.27 -13.85 -1.21
N TYR A 90 -25.83 -12.82 -1.81
CA TYR A 90 -27.25 -12.72 -2.12
C TYR A 90 -27.49 -12.50 -3.61
N ILE A 91 -28.66 -12.96 -4.07
CA ILE A 91 -29.24 -12.67 -5.36
C ILE A 91 -30.18 -11.47 -5.20
N TRP A 92 -29.94 -10.42 -5.99
CA TRP A 92 -30.84 -9.29 -6.09
C TRP A 92 -32.04 -9.65 -6.97
N ASN A 93 -33.26 -9.51 -6.43
CA ASN A 93 -34.50 -9.93 -7.10
C ASN A 93 -35.37 -8.75 -7.56
N GLY A 94 -35.03 -7.52 -7.19
CA GLY A 94 -35.84 -6.33 -7.43
C GLY A 94 -35.62 -5.25 -6.37
N ALA A 95 -35.85 -3.99 -6.73
CA ALA A 95 -35.56 -2.86 -5.84
C ALA A 95 -36.41 -2.85 -4.55
N SER A 96 -37.63 -3.35 -4.65
CA SER A 96 -38.60 -3.49 -3.54
C SER A 96 -38.97 -4.95 -3.28
N VAL A 97 -38.06 -5.87 -3.63
CA VAL A 97 -38.24 -7.31 -3.46
C VAL A 97 -37.13 -7.82 -2.56
N ALA A 98 -37.46 -8.73 -1.64
CA ALA A 98 -36.47 -9.31 -0.76
C ALA A 98 -35.39 -10.03 -1.56
N MET A 99 -34.13 -9.79 -1.20
CA MET A 99 -33.00 -10.54 -1.72
C MET A 99 -33.04 -11.97 -1.17
N THR A 100 -32.60 -12.93 -1.97
CA THR A 100 -32.48 -14.33 -1.55
C THR A 100 -31.00 -14.67 -1.39
N ARG A 101 -30.60 -15.46 -0.39
CA ARG A 101 -29.22 -15.98 -0.39
C ARG A 101 -28.94 -16.75 -1.67
N SER A 102 -27.72 -16.62 -2.19
CA SER A 102 -27.29 -17.41 -3.34
C SER A 102 -27.29 -18.89 -2.99
N LEU A 103 -27.63 -19.74 -3.96
CA LEU A 103 -27.82 -21.16 -3.74
C LEU A 103 -26.54 -21.84 -3.23
N ASP A 104 -25.39 -21.43 -3.74
CA ASP A 104 -24.04 -21.89 -3.35
C ASP A 104 -23.53 -21.26 -2.03
N CYS A 105 -24.40 -20.59 -1.28
CA CYS A 105 -24.16 -19.86 -0.04
C CYS A 105 -25.37 -19.99 0.91
N SER A 106 -26.22 -21.01 0.71
CA SER A 106 -27.52 -21.13 1.39
C SER A 106 -27.50 -22.07 2.59
N THR A 107 -26.34 -22.69 2.86
CA THR A 107 -26.09 -23.55 4.02
C THR A 107 -24.81 -23.14 4.74
N ALA A 108 -24.65 -23.59 5.99
CA ALA A 108 -23.44 -23.37 6.78
C ALA A 108 -22.19 -23.96 6.11
N ASP A 109 -22.29 -25.20 5.62
CA ASP A 109 -21.18 -25.93 4.99
C ASP A 109 -20.72 -25.26 3.68
N GLU A 110 -21.65 -24.64 2.94
CA GLU A 110 -21.31 -23.90 1.73
C GLU A 110 -20.60 -22.57 1.99
N LEU A 111 -20.86 -21.95 3.15
CA LEU A 111 -20.23 -20.70 3.56
C LEU A 111 -18.84 -20.90 4.15
N GLU A 112 -18.54 -22.10 4.65
CA GLU A 112 -17.25 -22.45 5.22
C GLU A 112 -16.15 -22.23 4.18
N GLN A 113 -15.25 -21.30 4.48
CA GLN A 113 -14.15 -20.91 3.61
C GLN A 113 -14.56 -20.36 2.23
N ALA A 114 -15.78 -19.84 2.10
CA ALA A 114 -16.25 -19.26 0.85
C ALA A 114 -15.36 -18.10 0.40
N VAL A 115 -14.93 -18.12 -0.87
CA VAL A 115 -14.09 -17.08 -1.48
C VAL A 115 -14.82 -16.48 -2.68
N VAL A 116 -14.87 -15.16 -2.79
CA VAL A 116 -15.58 -14.47 -3.88
C VAL A 116 -14.85 -13.21 -4.32
N THR A 117 -14.84 -12.96 -5.63
CA THR A 117 -14.27 -11.74 -6.24
C THR A 117 -15.38 -10.76 -6.62
N ILE A 118 -15.12 -9.46 -6.46
CA ILE A 118 -16.05 -8.38 -6.80
C ILE A 118 -15.71 -7.81 -8.18
N GLU A 119 -16.72 -7.61 -9.03
CA GLU A 119 -16.52 -7.18 -10.43
C GLU A 119 -16.63 -5.66 -10.64
N GLU A 120 -17.55 -4.98 -9.94
CA GLU A 120 -17.86 -3.57 -10.10
C GLU A 120 -17.94 -2.84 -8.75
N GLY A 121 -17.95 -1.50 -8.80
CA GLY A 121 -18.02 -0.61 -7.63
C GLY A 121 -16.66 -0.33 -7.01
N THR A 122 -16.67 0.20 -5.79
CA THR A 122 -15.52 0.64 -5.01
C THR A 122 -14.51 -0.49 -4.77
N ASN A 123 -14.98 -1.73 -4.65
CA ASN A 123 -14.15 -2.90 -4.35
C ASN A 123 -13.88 -3.80 -5.58
N ALA A 124 -14.10 -3.30 -6.80
CA ALA A 124 -13.82 -4.04 -8.03
C ALA A 124 -12.39 -4.64 -8.06
N GLY A 125 -12.28 -5.91 -8.44
CA GLY A 125 -11.02 -6.67 -8.47
C GLY A 125 -10.55 -7.18 -7.10
N THR A 126 -11.23 -6.84 -6.01
CA THR A 126 -10.90 -7.35 -4.66
C THR A 126 -11.55 -8.70 -4.43
N THR A 127 -10.82 -9.65 -3.85
CA THR A 127 -11.34 -10.95 -3.43
C THR A 127 -11.56 -10.96 -1.92
N TYR A 128 -12.62 -11.61 -1.46
CA TYR A 128 -12.98 -11.76 -0.05
C TYR A 128 -13.12 -13.24 0.32
N ARG A 129 -12.79 -13.58 1.57
CA ARG A 129 -12.98 -14.90 2.18
C ARG A 129 -13.85 -14.79 3.42
N GLN A 130 -14.81 -15.68 3.56
CA GLN A 130 -15.53 -15.92 4.80
C GLN A 130 -14.59 -16.63 5.79
N THR A 131 -14.48 -16.12 7.02
CA THR A 131 -13.46 -16.58 7.99
C THR A 131 -14.02 -17.25 9.24
N VAL A 132 -15.34 -17.26 9.43
CA VAL A 132 -15.97 -17.80 10.64
C VAL A 132 -16.19 -19.28 10.47
N VAL A 133 -15.41 -20.07 11.22
CA VAL A 133 -15.42 -21.54 11.17
C VAL A 133 -16.62 -22.09 11.96
N ASN A 134 -17.22 -23.18 11.48
CA ASN A 134 -18.35 -23.88 12.13
C ASN A 134 -19.55 -22.96 12.40
N ALA A 135 -19.82 -22.01 11.49
CA ALA A 135 -20.93 -21.08 11.64
C ALA A 135 -22.28 -21.80 11.54
N THR A 136 -23.25 -21.41 12.38
CA THR A 136 -24.67 -21.75 12.16
C THR A 136 -25.33 -20.61 11.41
N LEU A 137 -25.91 -20.92 10.24
CA LEU A 137 -26.54 -19.91 9.39
C LEU A 137 -27.63 -19.13 10.13
N ASP A 138 -27.72 -17.84 9.86
CA ASP A 138 -28.65 -16.88 10.48
C ASP A 138 -28.51 -16.67 12.00
N THR A 139 -27.62 -17.43 12.65
CA THR A 139 -27.38 -17.36 14.10
C THR A 139 -26.00 -16.81 14.40
N THR A 140 -24.96 -17.43 13.84
CA THR A 140 -23.58 -17.01 14.03
C THR A 140 -23.29 -15.77 13.18
N SER A 141 -22.65 -14.75 13.76
CA SER A 141 -22.17 -13.58 13.01
C SER A 141 -21.15 -14.00 11.97
N LEU A 142 -21.40 -13.68 10.69
CA LEU A 142 -20.53 -14.02 9.58
C LEU A 142 -19.62 -12.83 9.24
N ALA A 143 -18.33 -13.11 9.07
CA ALA A 143 -17.31 -12.13 8.72
C ALA A 143 -16.66 -12.47 7.37
N TRP A 144 -16.51 -11.45 6.53
CA TRP A 144 -15.83 -11.53 5.23
C TRP A 144 -14.62 -10.60 5.25
N THR A 145 -13.43 -11.15 5.07
CA THR A 145 -12.17 -10.39 5.07
C THR A 145 -11.55 -10.44 3.69
N VAL A 146 -10.75 -9.44 3.33
CA VAL A 146 -10.02 -9.45 2.06
C VAL A 146 -9.11 -10.68 1.97
N PHE A 147 -9.16 -11.36 0.83
CA PHE A 147 -8.38 -12.54 0.50
C PHE A 147 -7.44 -12.21 -0.65
N GLY A 148 -6.17 -12.60 -0.54
CA GLY A 148 -5.20 -12.41 -1.62
C GLY A 148 -4.65 -10.99 -1.81
N THR A 149 -5.01 -10.01 -0.97
CA THR A 149 -4.24 -8.74 -0.89
C THR A 149 -3.08 -8.89 0.09
N SER A 150 -1.86 -8.59 -0.38
CA SER A 150 -0.59 -9.02 0.20
C SER A 150 -0.26 -8.55 1.63
N ALA A 151 -0.97 -7.58 2.21
CA ALA A 151 -0.97 -7.27 3.65
C ALA A 151 -2.03 -6.20 3.95
N GLY A 152 -2.50 -6.10 5.20
CA GLY A 152 -3.33 -4.98 5.67
C GLY A 152 -2.57 -3.66 5.73
N ALA A 153 -3.21 -2.57 6.18
CA ALA A 153 -2.50 -1.31 6.43
C ALA A 153 -1.39 -1.51 7.47
N ALA A 154 -0.23 -0.89 7.26
CA ALA A 154 0.85 -0.92 8.23
C ALA A 154 0.45 -0.15 9.50
N SER A 155 0.94 -0.59 10.65
CA SER A 155 0.88 0.15 11.91
C SER A 155 2.21 0.06 12.64
N GLU A 156 2.39 0.81 13.73
CA GLU A 156 3.58 0.70 14.57
C GLU A 156 3.76 -0.71 15.18
N SER A 157 2.67 -1.47 15.31
CA SER A 157 2.68 -2.81 15.91
C SER A 157 2.61 -3.94 14.89
N SER A 158 2.44 -3.65 13.59
CA SER A 158 2.15 -4.68 12.59
C SER A 158 2.64 -4.29 11.20
N SER A 159 3.34 -5.22 10.55
CA SER A 159 3.76 -5.05 9.16
C SER A 159 2.56 -4.98 8.21
N GLY A 160 2.65 -4.11 7.20
CA GLY A 160 1.56 -3.90 6.25
C GLY A 160 1.98 -3.03 5.06
N ILE A 161 0.98 -2.54 4.34
CA ILE A 161 1.13 -1.59 3.24
C ILE A 161 0.93 -0.17 3.80
N ALA A 162 1.83 0.74 3.45
CA ALA A 162 1.74 2.16 3.79
C ALA A 162 1.82 3.01 2.51
N GLU A 163 1.03 4.07 2.45
CA GLU A 163 1.08 5.04 1.35
C GLU A 163 2.33 5.93 1.46
N ILE A 164 2.83 6.45 0.34
CA ILE A 164 3.90 7.45 0.34
C ILE A 164 3.30 8.84 0.59
N ALA A 165 3.83 9.57 1.57
CA ALA A 165 3.36 10.91 1.91
C ALA A 165 3.60 11.93 0.78
N THR A 166 2.66 12.86 0.63
CA THR A 166 2.85 14.07 -0.17
C THR A 166 3.82 15.05 0.51
N GLN A 167 4.27 16.07 -0.23
CA GLN A 167 5.15 17.10 0.36
C GLN A 167 4.40 17.91 1.43
N SER A 168 3.14 18.25 1.19
CA SER A 168 2.30 18.97 2.15
C SER A 168 2.08 18.19 3.44
N GLU A 169 1.88 16.87 3.36
CA GLU A 169 1.72 16.01 4.55
C GLU A 169 3.04 15.91 5.33
N THR A 170 4.16 15.77 4.60
CA THR A 170 5.51 15.78 5.19
C THR A 170 5.76 17.07 5.97
N ASP A 171 5.43 18.22 5.39
CA ASP A 171 5.67 19.53 5.99
C ASP A 171 4.64 19.87 7.09
N ALA A 172 3.46 19.26 7.07
CA ALA A 172 2.50 19.37 8.16
C ALA A 172 2.97 18.63 9.43
N GLY A 173 3.76 17.55 9.29
CA GLY A 173 4.43 16.87 10.40
C GLY A 173 3.49 16.18 11.41
N THR A 174 2.29 15.80 10.97
CA THR A 174 1.26 15.18 11.83
C THR A 174 0.88 13.75 11.43
N ASP A 175 1.34 13.29 10.28
CA ASP A 175 1.01 11.98 9.70
C ASP A 175 1.94 10.89 10.23
N ASP A 176 1.37 9.84 10.82
CA ASP A 176 2.07 8.64 11.31
C ASP A 176 1.75 7.36 10.50
N ALA A 177 0.91 7.47 9.47
CA ALA A 177 0.43 6.34 8.68
C ALA A 177 1.17 6.19 7.33
N ARG A 178 1.95 7.20 6.92
CA ARG A 178 2.60 7.26 5.61
C ARG A 178 4.12 7.27 5.66
N MET A 179 4.73 6.83 4.57
CA MET A 179 6.19 6.72 4.41
C MET A 179 6.78 7.93 3.68
N LEU A 180 7.90 8.44 4.18
CA LEU A 180 8.69 9.46 3.51
C LEU A 180 9.62 8.87 2.45
N THR A 181 9.83 9.61 1.36
CA THR A 181 10.89 9.31 0.39
C THR A 181 12.08 10.26 0.56
N PRO A 182 13.27 9.94 0.02
CA PRO A 182 14.42 10.83 0.08
C PRO A 182 14.15 12.24 -0.46
N LEU A 183 13.31 12.38 -1.50
CA LEU A 183 12.93 13.68 -2.04
C LEU A 183 12.06 14.49 -1.07
N LYS A 184 11.11 13.82 -0.38
CA LYS A 184 10.25 14.47 0.61
C LYS A 184 11.07 14.95 1.80
N LEU A 185 11.99 14.12 2.27
CA LEU A 185 12.93 14.51 3.32
C LEU A 185 13.81 15.69 2.88
N ALA A 186 14.48 15.60 1.73
CA ALA A 186 15.37 16.66 1.26
C ALA A 186 14.68 18.02 1.06
N SER A 187 13.41 17.99 0.66
CA SER A 187 12.62 19.21 0.42
C SER A 187 11.98 19.74 1.70
N SER A 188 11.83 18.91 2.74
CA SER A 188 11.11 19.24 3.96
C SER A 188 11.67 20.48 4.65
N ILE A 189 10.76 21.22 5.30
CA ILE A 189 11.12 22.33 6.19
C ILE A 189 11.89 21.87 7.45
N PHE A 190 11.76 20.58 7.82
CA PHE A 190 12.42 20.01 9.01
C PHE A 190 13.78 19.40 8.72
N ALA A 191 14.16 19.24 7.45
CA ALA A 191 15.47 18.70 7.11
C ALA A 191 16.56 19.74 7.37
N SER A 192 17.64 19.33 8.05
CA SER A 192 18.82 20.19 8.20
C SER A 192 19.40 20.50 6.82
N LYS A 193 19.45 21.79 6.47
CA LYS A 193 20.04 22.25 5.22
C LYS A 193 21.34 22.96 5.54
N LYS A 194 22.40 22.60 4.83
CA LYS A 194 23.73 23.22 4.97
C LYS A 194 24.33 23.58 3.63
N PHE A 195 24.95 24.76 3.57
CA PHE A 195 25.74 25.23 2.46
C PHE A 195 27.13 25.61 2.94
N ASN A 196 28.14 25.46 2.11
CA ASN A 196 29.48 25.92 2.45
C ASN A 196 30.20 26.47 1.22
N GLN A 197 31.05 27.48 1.46
CA GLN A 197 31.85 28.12 0.43
C GLN A 197 33.22 28.52 0.99
N THR A 198 34.26 28.31 0.20
CA THR A 198 35.60 28.83 0.50
C THR A 198 35.70 30.26 -0.02
N ILE A 199 36.26 31.17 0.79
CA ILE A 199 36.43 32.58 0.46
C ILE A 199 37.86 33.05 0.75
N GLY A 200 38.21 34.21 0.18
CA GLY A 200 39.54 34.80 0.23
C GLY A 200 40.18 34.84 -1.16
N ASP A 201 40.48 36.05 -1.62
CA ASP A 201 41.12 36.33 -2.91
C ASP A 201 42.36 37.23 -2.77
N GLY A 202 42.72 37.60 -1.53
CA GLY A 202 43.82 38.51 -1.23
C GLY A 202 43.55 39.99 -1.56
N SER A 203 42.33 40.37 -1.94
CA SER A 203 42.02 41.74 -2.37
C SER A 203 40.69 42.28 -1.82
N ALA A 204 39.60 41.54 -1.93
CA ALA A 204 38.30 41.97 -1.45
C ALA A 204 38.20 41.87 0.08
N THR A 205 37.50 42.81 0.69
CA THR A 205 37.14 42.76 2.13
C THR A 205 35.70 42.29 2.34
N SER A 206 34.93 42.08 1.28
CA SER A 206 33.52 41.69 1.32
C SER A 206 33.25 40.57 0.32
N TYR A 207 32.58 39.51 0.78
CA TYR A 207 32.25 38.33 -0.01
C TYR A 207 30.78 37.97 0.15
N THR A 208 30.05 37.91 -0.97
CA THR A 208 28.67 37.40 -0.99
C THR A 208 28.67 35.88 -1.13
N VAL A 209 28.05 35.21 -0.15
CA VAL A 209 27.87 33.77 -0.06
C VAL A 209 26.42 33.42 -0.35
N THR A 210 26.15 32.84 -1.52
CA THR A 210 24.81 32.46 -1.96
C THR A 210 24.51 31.01 -1.56
N HIS A 211 23.65 30.83 -0.56
CA HIS A 211 23.33 29.53 0.04
C HIS A 211 22.00 28.91 -0.43
N ASN A 212 21.10 29.68 -1.07
CA ASN A 212 19.81 29.19 -1.61
C ASN A 212 18.93 28.42 -0.60
N LEU A 213 19.03 28.74 0.69
CA LEU A 213 18.25 28.06 1.74
C LEU A 213 16.83 28.61 1.88
N ASN A 214 16.48 29.66 1.13
CA ASN A 214 15.20 30.36 1.18
C ASN A 214 14.79 30.78 2.60
N SER A 215 15.77 31.13 3.43
CA SER A 215 15.59 31.62 4.81
C SER A 215 16.68 32.62 5.16
N ARG A 216 16.29 33.69 5.87
CA ARG A 216 17.25 34.61 6.52
C ARG A 216 17.67 34.12 7.91
N ASP A 217 16.88 33.23 8.51
CA ASP A 217 17.13 32.65 9.82
C ASP A 217 18.18 31.55 9.70
N VAL A 218 19.41 31.98 9.43
CA VAL A 218 20.56 31.10 9.23
C VAL A 218 21.63 31.33 10.29
N THR A 219 22.25 30.24 10.72
CA THR A 219 23.49 30.25 11.48
C THR A 219 24.66 30.25 10.52
N VAL A 220 25.60 31.18 10.71
CA VAL A 220 26.79 31.33 9.86
C VAL A 220 28.03 31.22 10.72
N ASP A 221 28.86 30.23 10.41
CA ASP A 221 30.18 30.07 11.00
C ASP A 221 31.24 30.32 9.92
N VAL A 222 32.27 31.09 10.28
CA VAL A 222 33.46 31.29 9.44
C VAL A 222 34.66 30.75 10.19
N TYR A 223 35.44 29.87 9.57
CA TYR A 223 36.60 29.25 10.21
C TYR A 223 37.77 29.18 9.24
N ARG A 224 38.99 29.11 9.79
CA ARG A 224 40.22 29.01 8.98
C ARG A 224 40.17 27.76 8.11
N ASN A 225 40.55 27.88 6.85
CA ASN A 225 40.59 26.77 5.90
C ASN A 225 41.97 26.05 5.89
N SER A 226 42.83 26.36 6.85
CA SER A 226 44.09 25.70 7.12
C SER A 226 44.45 25.85 8.61
N GLY A 227 45.41 25.05 9.08
CA GLY A 227 45.84 25.09 10.48
C GLY A 227 44.79 24.51 11.44
N ASN A 228 44.40 25.30 12.45
CA ASN A 228 43.59 24.82 13.57
C ASN A 228 42.07 24.77 13.30
N TYR A 229 41.61 25.26 12.14
CA TYR A 229 40.18 25.31 11.77
C TYR A 229 39.29 25.98 12.83
N ASP A 230 39.83 26.95 13.57
CA ASP A 230 39.11 27.68 14.59
C ASP A 230 38.18 28.73 13.98
N THR A 231 37.08 28.99 14.69
CA THR A 231 36.07 29.97 14.30
C THR A 231 36.65 31.38 14.42
N VAL A 232 36.45 32.18 13.38
CA VAL A 232 36.85 33.58 13.32
C VAL A 232 35.60 34.45 13.36
N LEU A 233 35.57 35.39 14.30
CA LEU A 233 34.52 36.41 14.33
C LEU A 233 34.74 37.40 13.18
N VAL A 234 33.68 37.58 12.40
CA VAL A 234 33.59 38.49 11.27
C VAL A 234 32.21 39.12 11.29
N GLU A 235 32.04 40.22 10.57
CA GLU A 235 30.71 40.76 10.35
C GLU A 235 29.96 39.90 9.33
N VAL A 236 28.73 39.49 9.70
CA VAL A 236 27.85 38.69 8.86
C VAL A 236 26.56 39.47 8.59
N GLN A 237 26.35 39.85 7.34
CA GLN A 237 25.15 40.55 6.89
C GLN A 237 24.21 39.56 6.17
N ARG A 238 22.98 39.39 6.65
CA ARG A 238 21.97 38.49 6.04
C ARG A 238 21.20 39.23 4.95
N THR A 239 21.86 39.44 3.81
CA THR A 239 21.41 40.35 2.74
C THR A 239 20.12 39.88 2.05
N SER A 240 19.91 38.58 1.88
CA SER A 240 18.66 38.03 1.33
C SER A 240 18.28 36.69 1.99
N VAL A 241 17.14 36.11 1.59
CA VAL A 241 16.76 34.74 2.00
C VAL A 241 17.66 33.66 1.38
N ASN A 242 18.50 34.02 0.41
CA ASN A 242 19.38 33.09 -0.31
C ASN A 242 20.86 33.46 -0.21
N SER A 243 21.22 34.56 0.45
CA SER A 243 22.60 35.02 0.52
C SER A 243 22.92 35.72 1.84
N VAL A 244 24.18 35.54 2.27
CA VAL A 244 24.82 36.32 3.34
C VAL A 244 26.08 36.99 2.79
N THR A 245 26.48 38.12 3.36
CA THR A 245 27.71 38.82 3.02
C THR A 245 28.65 38.80 4.22
N ILE A 246 29.88 38.35 4.00
CA ILE A 246 30.93 38.25 5.01
C ILE A 246 31.90 39.41 4.80
N VAL A 247 32.12 40.22 5.84
CA VAL A 247 32.99 41.39 5.79
C VAL A 247 34.16 41.24 6.75
N PHE A 248 35.35 41.57 6.26
CA PHE A 248 36.63 41.55 7.00
C PHE A 248 37.22 42.95 7.09
N ASP A 249 37.92 43.24 8.19
CA ASP A 249 38.68 44.48 8.36
C ASP A 249 39.92 44.55 7.45
N SER A 250 40.43 43.38 7.04
CA SER A 250 41.57 43.25 6.13
C SER A 250 41.32 42.14 5.12
N ALA A 251 41.71 42.36 3.86
CA ALA A 251 41.49 41.40 2.79
C ALA A 251 42.15 40.04 3.13
N PRO A 252 41.37 38.95 3.26
CA PRO A 252 41.90 37.65 3.60
C PRO A 252 42.69 37.07 2.42
N SER A 253 43.77 36.34 2.71
CA SER A 253 44.58 35.69 1.67
C SER A 253 43.76 34.66 0.87
N SER A 254 44.29 34.25 -0.29
CA SER A 254 43.59 33.31 -1.16
C SER A 254 43.14 32.04 -0.41
N ASN A 255 41.85 31.73 -0.48
CA ASN A 255 41.21 30.57 0.15
C ASN A 255 41.44 30.43 1.67
N ALA A 256 41.65 31.54 2.38
CA ALA A 256 41.98 31.54 3.81
C ALA A 256 40.88 30.99 4.71
N TYR A 257 39.60 31.13 4.31
CA TYR A 257 38.46 30.86 5.17
C TYR A 257 37.40 30.00 4.48
N ARG A 258 36.68 29.22 5.28
CA ARG A 258 35.48 28.48 4.87
C ARG A 258 34.28 29.01 5.64
N VAL A 259 33.23 29.31 4.90
CA VAL A 259 31.94 29.77 5.42
C VAL A 259 31.00 28.58 5.40
N LEU A 260 30.32 28.35 6.52
CA LEU A 260 29.28 27.35 6.68
C LEU A 260 27.98 28.04 7.06
N VAL A 261 26.95 27.84 6.26
CA VAL A 261 25.61 28.38 6.47
C VAL A 261 24.67 27.21 6.75
N ARG A 262 23.91 27.27 7.84
CA ARG A 262 22.93 26.24 8.23
C ARG A 262 21.57 26.87 8.49
N ALA A 263 20.51 26.18 8.05
CA ALA A 263 19.11 26.45 8.36
C ALA A 263 18.51 25.24 9.08
#